data_AF-A0A359F8P5-F1
#
_entry.id   AF-A0A359F8P5-F1
#
_cell.length_a   1.000
_cell.length_b   1.000
_cell.length_c   1.000
_cell.angle_alpha   90.00
_cell.angle_beta   90.00
_cell.angle_gamma   90.00
#
_symmetry.space_group_name_H-M   'P 1'
#
loop_
_entity.id
_entity.type
_entity.pdbx_description
1 polymer ?
#
loop_
_entity_poly.entity_id
_entity_poly.type
_entity_poly.pdbx_seq_one_letter_code
_entity_poly.pdbx_strand_id
1 'polypeptide(L)'
;ALRPIEGALRLAGAAVLVWLAVGLALKALKEQPVRAQGPAARDSGVRTISRFFGLTMANPASILAFVSLVLAGGVSGVSIGWPIGILIASVMVHSAFVLVGAGVGSRLDERGVKAIRLLGAGAVLLLALRFALSPA
;
A
#
# COMPACT_ATOMS: atom_id res chain seq x y z
N ALA A 1 -0.80 -28.41 10.51
CA ALA A 1 -2.15 -28.66 9.96
C ALA A 1 -2.86 -27.35 9.56
N LEU A 2 -2.23 -26.50 8.73
CA LEU A 2 -2.78 -25.20 8.28
C LEU A 2 -3.08 -25.13 6.77
N ARG A 3 -2.79 -26.21 6.02
CA ARG A 3 -2.87 -26.28 4.56
C ARG A 3 -4.21 -25.79 3.94
N PRO A 4 -5.40 -26.11 4.48
CA PRO A 4 -6.65 -25.64 3.87
C PRO A 4 -6.90 -24.14 4.09
N ILE A 5 -6.45 -23.59 5.23
CA ILE A 5 -6.62 -22.17 5.57
C ILE A 5 -5.67 -21.29 4.75
N GLU A 6 -4.48 -21.81 4.44
CA GLU A 6 -3.47 -21.13 3.63
C GLU A 6 -3.94 -20.86 2.20
N GLY A 7 -4.64 -21.82 1.57
CA GLY A 7 -5.25 -21.64 0.26
C GLY A 7 -6.36 -20.57 0.27
N ALA A 8 -7.22 -20.58 1.29
CA ALA A 8 -8.29 -19.60 1.43
C ALA A 8 -7.75 -18.17 1.67
N LEU A 9 -6.75 -18.01 2.54
CA LEU A 9 -6.10 -16.71 2.76
C LEU A 9 -5.37 -16.20 1.51
N ARG A 10 -4.74 -17.09 0.74
CA ARG A 10 -4.11 -16.72 -0.53
C ARG A 10 -5.09 -16.19 -1.55
N LEU A 11 -6.21 -16.88 -1.74
CA LEU A 11 -7.26 -16.46 -2.66
C LEU A 11 -7.92 -15.15 -2.20
N ALA A 12 -8.18 -15.00 -0.90
CA ALA A 12 -8.70 -13.75 -0.35
C ALA A 12 -7.73 -12.57 -0.56
N GLY A 13 -6.44 -12.77 -0.29
CA GLY A 13 -5.40 -11.77 -0.54
C GLY A 13 -5.27 -11.40 -2.01
N ALA A 14 -5.29 -12.39 -2.91
CA ALA A 14 -5.27 -12.17 -4.35
C ALA A 14 -6.50 -11.40 -4.83
N ALA A 15 -7.71 -11.74 -4.34
CA ALA A 15 -8.93 -11.03 -4.69
C ALA A 15 -8.90 -9.55 -4.28
N VAL A 16 -8.38 -9.24 -3.08
CA VAL A 16 -8.19 -7.86 -2.62
C VAL A 16 -7.19 -7.11 -3.51
N LEU A 17 -6.08 -7.75 -3.89
CA LEU A 17 -5.07 -7.15 -4.78
C LEU A 17 -5.63 -6.90 -6.20
N VAL A 18 -6.40 -7.83 -6.75
CA VAL A 18 -7.09 -7.65 -8.03
C VAL A 18 -8.08 -6.50 -7.95
N TRP A 19 -8.89 -6.44 -6.89
CA TRP A 19 -9.85 -5.36 -6.68
C TRP A 19 -9.16 -3.98 -6.60
N LEU A 20 -8.04 -3.90 -5.88
CA LEU A 20 -7.20 -2.69 -5.82
C LEU A 20 -6.63 -2.32 -7.19
N ALA A 21 -6.07 -3.27 -7.93
CA ALA A 21 -5.50 -3.03 -9.25
C ALA A 21 -6.56 -2.51 -10.23
N VAL A 22 -7.75 -3.13 -10.25
CA VAL A 22 -8.88 -2.69 -11.07
C VAL A 22 -9.34 -1.30 -10.65
N GLY A 23 -9.50 -1.04 -9.35
CA GLY A 23 -9.87 0.28 -8.85
C GLY A 23 -8.88 1.38 -9.25
N LEU A 24 -7.58 1.10 -9.18
CA LEU A 24 -6.50 2.00 -9.62
C LEU A 24 -6.54 2.23 -11.13
N ALA A 25 -6.70 1.18 -11.93
CA ALA A 25 -6.80 1.27 -13.38
C ALA A 25 -8.04 2.07 -13.81
N LEU A 26 -9.20 1.79 -13.22
CA LEU A 26 -10.44 2.52 -13.51
C LEU A 26 -10.33 4.01 -13.14
N LYS A 27 -9.69 4.34 -12.00
CA LYS A 27 -9.42 5.75 -11.65
C LYS A 27 -8.46 6.41 -12.63
N ALA A 28 -7.40 5.72 -13.04
CA ALA A 28 -6.46 6.23 -14.04
C ALA A 28 -7.10 6.45 -15.42
N LEU A 29 -8.14 5.69 -15.74
CA LEU A 29 -8.89 5.85 -16.98
C LEU A 29 -9.98 6.93 -16.90
N LYS A 30 -10.60 7.13 -15.72
CA LYS A 30 -11.70 8.08 -15.49
C LYS A 30 -11.27 9.48 -15.09
N GLU A 31 -10.18 9.63 -14.34
CA GLU A 31 -9.74 10.94 -13.84
C GLU A 31 -9.03 11.74 -14.95
N GLN A 32 -9.60 12.89 -15.30
CA GLN A 32 -8.85 14.00 -15.92
C GLN A 32 -8.05 14.71 -14.82
N PRO A 33 -6.81 15.14 -15.09
CA PRO A 33 -5.95 15.71 -14.05
C PRO A 33 -6.57 17.01 -13.52
N VAL A 34 -6.96 16.98 -12.25
CA VAL A 34 -7.37 18.19 -11.54
C VAL A 34 -6.11 19.05 -11.37
N ARG A 35 -5.93 20.06 -12.22
CA ARG A 35 -5.05 21.20 -11.93
C ARG A 35 -5.67 22.02 -10.79
N ALA A 36 -5.64 21.49 -9.58
CA ALA A 36 -5.84 22.32 -8.40
C ALA A 36 -4.51 22.99 -8.09
N GLN A 37 -4.26 24.14 -8.70
CA GLN A 37 -3.25 25.08 -8.19
C GLN A 37 -4.00 26.08 -7.30
N GLY A 38 -4.01 25.83 -5.99
CA GLY A 38 -4.69 26.71 -5.02
C GLY A 38 -4.75 26.13 -3.60
N PRO A 39 -5.32 26.88 -2.63
CA PRO A 39 -5.41 26.48 -1.22
C PRO A 39 -6.07 25.12 -0.99
N ALA A 40 -7.10 24.79 -1.79
CA ALA A 40 -7.79 23.51 -1.77
C ALA A 40 -6.86 22.31 -2.12
N ALA A 41 -5.81 22.53 -2.91
CA ALA A 41 -4.82 21.51 -3.21
C ALA A 41 -3.91 21.21 -2.02
N ARG A 42 -3.63 22.24 -1.20
CA ARG A 42 -2.83 22.11 0.03
C ARG A 42 -3.59 21.33 1.10
N ASP A 43 -4.87 21.63 1.30
CA ASP A 43 -5.75 20.87 2.20
C ASP A 43 -5.96 19.42 1.76
N SER A 44 -6.10 19.20 0.45
CA SER A 44 -6.13 17.86 -0.16
C SER A 44 -4.82 17.10 0.06
N GLY A 45 -3.67 17.78 -0.08
CA GLY A 45 -2.35 17.24 0.19
C GLY A 45 -2.16 16.82 1.64
N VAL A 46 -2.50 17.69 2.60
CA VAL A 46 -2.42 17.38 4.04
C VAL A 46 -3.35 16.23 4.41
N ARG A 47 -4.59 16.21 3.90
CA ARG A 47 -5.52 15.09 4.09
C ARG A 47 -5.01 13.78 3.49
N THR A 48 -4.33 13.85 2.36
CA THR A 48 -3.77 12.66 1.72
C THR A 48 -2.58 12.13 2.51
N ILE A 49 -1.69 13.02 2.95
CA ILE A 49 -0.55 12.67 3.81
C ILE A 49 -1.03 12.08 5.13
N SER A 50 -2.04 12.67 5.78
CA SER A 50 -2.57 12.15 7.05
C SER A 50 -3.28 10.81 6.89
N ARG A 51 -4.00 10.59 5.78
CA ARG A 51 -4.58 9.28 5.45
C ARG A 51 -3.51 8.24 5.16
N PHE A 52 -2.47 8.59 4.42
CA PHE A 52 -1.34 7.68 4.17
C PHE A 52 -0.62 7.34 5.47
N PHE A 53 -0.35 8.33 6.32
CA PHE A 53 0.23 8.13 7.63
C PHE A 53 -0.63 7.20 8.49
N GLY A 54 -1.94 7.42 8.54
CA GLY A 54 -2.88 6.55 9.22
C GLY A 54 -2.89 5.11 8.67
N LEU A 55 -2.85 4.95 7.34
CA LEU A 55 -2.78 3.64 6.69
C LEU A 55 -1.43 2.94 6.92
N THR A 56 -0.33 3.68 7.00
CA THR A 56 0.99 3.16 7.35
C THR A 56 1.04 2.71 8.81
N MET A 57 0.43 3.47 9.73
CA MET A 57 0.32 3.07 11.13
C MET A 57 -0.61 1.87 11.32
N ALA A 58 -1.71 1.80 10.56
CA ALA A 58 -2.65 0.69 10.54
C ALA A 58 -2.32 -0.33 9.44
N ASN A 59 -1.03 -0.49 9.07
CA ASN A 59 -0.63 -1.38 7.99
C ASN A 59 -1.13 -2.81 8.28
N PRO A 60 -2.11 -3.34 7.52
CA PRO A 60 -2.72 -4.63 7.82
C PRO A 60 -1.70 -5.77 7.82
N ALA A 61 -0.68 -5.67 6.96
CA ALA A 61 0.40 -6.66 6.90
C ALA A 61 1.27 -6.64 8.16
N SER A 62 1.57 -5.44 8.69
CA SER A 62 2.31 -5.31 9.95
C SER A 62 1.50 -5.83 11.12
N ILE A 63 0.20 -5.50 11.19
CA ILE A 63 -0.71 -6.01 12.23
C ILE A 63 -0.72 -7.55 12.21
N LEU A 64 -0.92 -8.16 11.04
CA LEU A 64 -0.91 -9.61 10.91
C LEU A 64 0.44 -10.21 11.31
N ALA A 65 1.56 -9.61 10.89
CA ALA A 65 2.89 -10.07 11.28
C ALA A 65 3.12 -10.00 12.79
N PHE A 66 2.71 -8.91 13.45
CA PHE A 66 2.80 -8.77 14.90
C PHE A 66 1.93 -9.80 15.62
N VAL A 67 0.68 -9.98 15.18
CA VAL A 67 -0.24 -10.97 15.75
C VAL A 67 0.33 -12.38 15.60
N SER A 68 0.82 -12.75 14.41
CA SER A 68 1.45 -14.05 14.17
C SER A 68 2.69 -14.27 15.04
N LEU A 69 3.53 -13.24 15.21
CA LEU A 69 4.72 -13.33 16.05
C LEU A 69 4.37 -13.53 17.52
N VAL A 70 3.39 -12.78 18.04
CA VAL A 70 2.92 -12.92 19.43
C VAL A 70 2.30 -14.29 19.66
N LEU A 71 1.50 -14.79 18.70
CA LEU A 71 0.91 -16.13 18.77
C LEU A 71 1.98 -17.24 18.70
N ALA A 72 3.06 -17.04 17.96
CA ALA A 72 4.13 -18.04 17.80
C ALA A 72 5.17 -18.02 18.94
N GLY A 73 5.48 -16.85 19.51
CA GLY A 73 6.59 -16.68 20.46
C GLY A 73 6.22 -16.21 21.86
N GLY A 74 4.97 -15.80 22.11
CA GLY A 74 4.54 -15.24 23.39
C GLY A 74 5.03 -13.80 23.62
N VAL A 75 4.34 -13.05 24.51
CA VAL A 75 4.58 -11.61 24.74
C VAL A 75 5.96 -11.34 25.38
N SER A 76 6.52 -12.31 26.10
CA SER A 76 7.78 -12.19 26.85
C SER A 76 9.04 -12.18 25.99
N GLY A 77 8.96 -12.56 24.71
CA GLY A 77 10.12 -12.61 23.79
C GLY A 77 10.31 -11.35 22.93
N VAL A 78 9.37 -10.40 22.96
CA VAL A 78 9.36 -9.25 22.03
C VAL A 78 9.63 -7.96 22.79
N SER A 79 10.80 -7.35 22.55
CA SER A 79 11.08 -6.02 23.10
C SER A 79 10.16 -4.98 22.46
N ILE A 80 9.60 -4.07 23.26
CA ILE A 80 8.71 -3.00 22.78
C ILE A 80 9.41 -2.06 21.78
N GLY A 81 10.75 -1.99 21.84
CA GLY A 81 11.55 -1.22 20.89
C GLY A 81 11.47 -1.73 19.46
N TRP A 82 11.23 -3.03 19.24
CA TRP A 82 11.16 -3.60 17.90
C TRP A 82 9.90 -3.19 17.11
N PRO A 83 8.67 -3.31 17.66
CA PRO A 83 7.47 -2.75 17.01
C PRO A 83 7.55 -1.23 16.78
N ILE A 84 8.10 -0.49 17.75
CA ILE A 84 8.29 0.97 17.62
C ILE A 84 9.28 1.27 16.49
N GLY A 85 10.38 0.52 16.39
CA GLY A 85 11.35 0.66 15.30
C GLY A 85 10.73 0.41 13.93
N ILE A 86 9.90 -0.63 13.79
CA ILE A 86 9.17 -0.92 12.54
C ILE A 86 8.22 0.22 12.21
N LEU A 87 7.50 0.75 13.20
CA LEU A 87 6.58 1.87 13.00
C LEU A 87 7.33 3.09 12.46
N ILE A 88 8.42 3.49 13.12
CA ILE A 88 9.23 4.65 12.71
C ILE A 88 9.82 4.42 11.31
N ALA A 89 10.41 3.25 11.04
CA ALA A 89 10.97 2.92 9.74
C ALA A 89 9.89 2.95 8.64
N SER A 90 8.71 2.40 8.92
CA SER A 90 7.57 2.43 8.01
C SER A 90 7.14 3.86 7.72
N VAL A 91 6.95 4.69 8.75
CA VAL A 91 6.61 6.11 8.59
C VAL A 91 7.64 6.81 7.70
N MET A 92 8.93 6.65 8.00
CA MET A 92 10.01 7.30 7.23
C MET A 92 10.02 6.88 5.77
N VAL A 93 9.95 5.58 5.48
CA VAL A 93 9.95 5.06 4.10
C VAL A 93 8.72 5.52 3.32
N HIS A 94 7.54 5.47 3.92
CA HIS A 94 6.32 5.89 3.25
C HIS A 94 6.28 7.41 3.03
N SER A 95 6.74 8.21 4.00
CA SER A 95 6.90 9.66 3.82
C SER A 95 7.89 9.99 2.70
N ALA A 96 9.01 9.27 2.61
CA ALA A 96 9.96 9.43 1.52
C ALA A 96 9.33 9.12 0.16
N PHE A 97 8.56 8.03 0.05
CA PHE A 97 7.84 7.69 -1.20
C PHE A 97 6.80 8.74 -1.59
N VAL A 98 6.08 9.31 -0.62
CA VAL A 98 5.13 10.40 -0.89
C VAL A 98 5.86 11.64 -1.43
N LEU A 99 6.98 12.03 -0.82
CA LEU A 99 7.79 13.16 -1.27
C LEU A 99 8.39 12.93 -2.66
N VAL A 100 8.94 11.74 -2.92
CA VAL A 100 9.44 11.34 -4.24
C VAL A 100 8.32 11.35 -5.26
N GLY A 101 7.16 10.77 -4.93
CA GLY A 101 5.98 10.75 -5.79
C GLY A 101 5.48 12.16 -6.14
N ALA A 102 5.46 13.07 -5.17
CA ALA A 102 5.12 14.48 -5.41
C ALA A 102 6.15 15.17 -6.32
N GLY A 103 7.45 14.95 -6.06
CA GLY A 103 8.53 15.51 -6.86
C GLY A 103 8.55 14.98 -8.30
N VAL A 104 8.31 13.69 -8.51
CA VAL A 104 8.21 13.08 -9.84
C VAL A 104 6.93 13.55 -10.54
N GLY A 105 5.80 13.51 -9.84
CA GLY A 105 4.50 13.94 -10.38
C GLY A 105 4.47 15.39 -10.83
N SER A 106 5.22 16.28 -10.15
CA SER A 106 5.33 17.70 -10.54
C SER A 106 6.05 17.94 -11.87
N ARG A 107 6.81 16.95 -12.37
CA ARG A 107 7.62 17.04 -13.59
C ARG A 107 7.01 16.30 -14.78
N LEU A 108 5.93 15.57 -14.57
CA LEU A 108 5.31 14.75 -15.61
C LEU A 108 4.11 15.45 -16.24
N ASP A 109 3.94 15.21 -17.53
CA ASP A 109 2.72 15.56 -18.24
C ASP A 109 1.60 14.56 -17.94
N GLU A 110 0.40 14.84 -18.43
CA GLU A 110 -0.79 14.04 -18.14
C GLU A 110 -0.64 12.59 -18.61
N ARG A 111 0.04 12.39 -19.74
CA ARG A 111 0.33 11.07 -20.30
C ARG A 111 1.30 10.31 -19.41
N GLY A 112 2.35 10.96 -18.92
CA GLY A 112 3.30 10.38 -17.97
C GLY A 112 2.65 9.97 -16.65
N VAL A 113 1.81 10.83 -16.08
CA VAL A 113 1.06 10.48 -14.85
C VAL A 113 0.13 9.29 -15.07
N LYS A 114 -0.61 9.28 -16.19
CA LYS A 114 -1.49 8.15 -16.53
C LYS A 114 -0.72 6.86 -16.76
N ALA A 115 0.42 6.92 -17.46
CA ALA A 115 1.29 5.77 -17.69
C ALA A 115 1.81 5.19 -16.38
N ILE A 116 2.31 6.02 -15.45
CA ILE A 116 2.78 5.56 -14.14
C ILE A 116 1.65 4.91 -13.32
N ARG A 117 0.45 5.50 -13.33
CA ARG A 117 -0.71 4.91 -12.65
C ARG A 117 -1.08 3.54 -13.21
N LEU A 118 -1.07 3.38 -14.54
CA LEU A 118 -1.35 2.10 -15.19
C LEU A 118 -0.24 1.07 -14.95
N LEU A 119 1.03 1.49 -14.98
CA LEU A 119 2.16 0.63 -14.63
C LEU A 119 2.05 0.15 -13.19
N GLY A 120 1.70 1.03 -12.25
CA GLY A 120 1.45 0.67 -10.86
C GLY A 120 0.31 -0.34 -10.72
N ALA A 121 -0.81 -0.11 -11.39
CA ALA A 121 -1.93 -1.05 -11.40
C ALA A 121 -1.54 -2.42 -11.99
N GLY A 122 -0.77 -2.42 -13.09
CA GLY A 122 -0.23 -3.63 -13.71
C GLY A 122 0.70 -4.40 -12.77
N ALA A 123 1.60 -3.69 -12.06
CA ALA A 123 2.49 -4.32 -11.07
C ALA A 123 1.71 -4.97 -9.92
N VAL A 124 0.67 -4.30 -9.40
CA VAL A 124 -0.21 -4.86 -8.37
C VAL A 124 -0.96 -6.09 -8.89
N LEU A 125 -1.44 -6.05 -10.14
CA LEU A 125 -2.11 -7.20 -10.77
C LEU A 125 -1.15 -8.38 -10.95
N LEU A 126 0.08 -8.14 -11.42
CA LEU A 126 1.11 -9.17 -11.54
C LEU A 126 1.45 -9.79 -10.18
N LEU A 127 1.53 -8.97 -9.13
CA LEU A 127 1.72 -9.45 -7.77
C LEU A 127 0.55 -10.34 -7.32
N ALA A 128 -0.69 -9.93 -7.60
CA ALA A 128 -1.89 -10.70 -7.29
C ALA A 128 -1.88 -12.08 -7.98
N LEU A 129 -1.54 -12.11 -9.27
CA LEU A 129 -1.43 -13.34 -10.05
C LEU A 129 -0.33 -14.24 -9.51
N ARG A 130 0.87 -13.69 -9.27
CA ARG A 130 1.97 -14.44 -8.66
C ARG A 130 1.56 -15.02 -7.31
N PHE A 131 0.86 -14.25 -6.48
CA PHE A 131 0.44 -14.68 -5.15
C PHE A 131 -0.61 -15.81 -5.21
N ALA A 132 -1.54 -15.73 -6.17
CA ALA A 132 -2.54 -16.77 -6.41
C ALA A 132 -1.95 -18.06 -7.00
N LEU A 133 -0.93 -17.93 -7.86
CA LEU A 133 -0.31 -19.06 -8.58
C LEU A 133 0.89 -19.67 -7.86
N SER A 134 1.36 -19.06 -6.77
CA SER A 134 2.50 -19.57 -6.02
C SER A 134 2.16 -20.94 -5.42
N PRO A 135 3.01 -21.97 -5.58
CA PRO A 135 2.78 -23.28 -4.95
C PRO A 135 2.81 -23.14 -3.42
N ALA A 136 2.01 -23.97 -2.74
CA ALA A 136 1.96 -24.11 -1.27
C ALA A 136 3.06 -25.05 -0.79
#